data_AF-A0A8D8U0K6-F1
#
_entry.id   AF-A0A8D8U0K6-F1
#
_cell.length_a   1.000
_cell.length_b   1.000
_cell.length_c   1.000
_cell.angle_alpha   90.00
_cell.angle_beta   90.00
_cell.angle_gamma   90.00
#
_symmetry.space_group_name_H-M   'P 1'
#
loop_
_entity.id
_entity.type
_entity.pdbx_description
1 polymer ?
#
loop_
_entity_poly.entity_id
_entity_poly.type
_entity_poly.pdbx_seq_one_letter_code
_entity_poly.pdbx_strand_id
1 'polypeptide(L)'
;QAYNYTAKNGLLPEQKYPYRNLDSKKPCKRREISFNETLVKPVNFTQVGRYYLASDNHLEIKNLLFQYGPVWTHVNDNLLITDSNNFDIIRKDDVNCCPRFDCPNPKNTINHCVILVGYGVENDVPYWIIRNSWGTYEVGEGGYHRMERGSNTCGIEKFNFHVVTN
;
A
#
# COMPACT_ATOMS: atom_id res chain seq x y z
N GLN A 1 -9.63 -1.39 10.08
CA GLN A 1 -9.46 -1.98 11.43
C GLN A 1 -8.21 -1.44 12.14
N ALA A 2 -7.03 -1.51 11.52
CA ALA A 2 -5.78 -0.99 12.10
C ALA A 2 -5.85 0.49 12.52
N TYR A 3 -6.40 1.37 11.67
CA TYR A 3 -6.60 2.79 12.00
C TYR A 3 -7.36 2.99 13.31
N ASN A 4 -8.53 2.35 13.48
CA ASN A 4 -9.35 2.50 14.69
C ASN A 4 -8.59 2.05 15.95
N TYR A 5 -7.79 0.98 15.84
CA TYR A 5 -6.93 0.56 16.92
C TYR A 5 -5.91 1.65 17.26
N THR A 6 -5.19 2.15 16.25
CA THR A 6 -4.12 3.11 16.48
C THR A 6 -4.64 4.47 16.96
N ALA A 7 -5.76 4.97 16.43
CA ALA A 7 -6.38 6.21 16.91
C ALA A 7 -6.71 6.14 18.40
N LYS A 8 -7.24 4.99 18.86
CA LYS A 8 -7.57 4.77 20.28
C LYS A 8 -6.34 4.58 21.15
N ASN A 9 -5.32 3.92 20.64
CA ASN A 9 -4.26 3.32 21.48
C ASN A 9 -2.86 3.87 21.26
N GLY A 10 -2.61 4.52 20.12
CA GLY A 10 -1.28 4.87 19.63
C GLY A 10 -0.49 3.66 19.09
N LEU A 11 0.60 3.97 18.40
CA LEU A 11 1.63 3.01 18.00
C LEU A 11 2.95 3.31 18.71
N LEU A 12 3.67 2.23 19.01
CA LEU A 12 5.05 2.28 19.51
C LEU A 12 6.02 2.19 18.33
N PRO A 13 7.24 2.76 18.47
CA PRO A 13 8.28 2.61 17.47
C PRO A 13 8.79 1.16 17.42
N GLU A 14 9.24 0.73 16.24
CA GLU A 14 9.77 -0.62 15.97
C GLU A 14 10.89 -1.03 16.96
N GLN A 15 11.75 -0.09 17.37
CA GLN A 15 12.84 -0.36 18.33
C GLN A 15 12.32 -0.78 19.71
N LYS A 16 11.08 -0.40 20.06
CA LYS A 16 10.44 -0.71 21.35
C LYS A 16 9.51 -1.92 21.26
N TYR A 17 8.89 -2.13 20.10
CA TYR A 17 8.08 -3.31 19.81
C TYR A 17 8.50 -3.92 18.47
N PRO A 18 9.63 -4.66 18.43
CA PRO A 18 10.14 -5.18 17.18
C PRO A 18 9.24 -6.27 16.60
N TYR A 19 9.20 -6.33 15.27
CA TYR A 19 8.56 -7.38 14.49
C TYR A 19 9.17 -8.74 14.80
N ARG A 20 8.31 -9.75 14.97
CA ARG A 20 8.71 -11.10 15.43
C ARG A 20 8.18 -12.23 14.57
N ASN A 21 7.75 -11.92 13.33
CA ASN A 21 7.21 -12.87 12.34
C ASN A 21 6.36 -14.02 12.92
N LEU A 22 5.04 -13.82 12.97
CA LEU A 22 4.03 -14.85 13.27
C LEU A 22 4.25 -15.68 14.55
N ASP A 23 4.86 -15.13 15.58
CA ASP A 23 4.67 -15.65 16.94
C ASP A 23 3.31 -15.17 17.51
N SER A 24 2.23 -15.43 16.77
CA SER A 24 0.84 -15.10 17.15
C SER A 24 0.40 -15.81 18.43
N LYS A 25 1.17 -16.82 18.85
CA LYS A 25 1.02 -17.52 20.13
C LYS A 25 1.57 -16.72 21.31
N LYS A 26 2.48 -15.76 21.09
CA LYS A 26 2.95 -14.86 22.15
C LYS A 26 1.91 -13.78 22.41
N PRO A 27 1.59 -13.50 23.69
CA PRO A 27 0.59 -12.51 24.03
C PRO A 27 1.03 -11.11 23.63
N CYS A 28 0.04 -10.24 23.38
CA CYS A 28 0.27 -8.82 23.18
C CYS A 28 0.96 -8.23 24.43
N LYS A 29 2.21 -7.75 24.27
CA LYS A 29 3.03 -7.23 25.36
C LYS A 29 2.68 -5.80 25.77
N ARG A 30 1.56 -5.26 25.29
CA ARG A 30 1.18 -3.87 25.51
C ARG A 30 1.17 -3.46 26.99
N ARG A 31 0.76 -4.36 27.89
CA ARG A 31 0.70 -4.08 29.34
C ARG A 31 2.08 -4.09 30.02
N GLU A 32 3.09 -4.65 29.37
CA GLU A 32 4.47 -4.74 29.87
C GLU A 32 5.29 -3.49 29.53
N ILE A 33 4.74 -2.56 28.72
CA ILE A 33 5.44 -1.38 28.22
C ILE A 33 4.88 -0.13 28.91
N SER A 34 5.76 0.68 29.48
CA SER A 34 5.40 1.95 30.12
C SER A 34 5.01 3.00 29.07
N PHE A 35 3.87 3.66 29.27
CA PHE A 35 3.29 4.65 28.35
C PHE A 35 3.84 6.08 28.51
N ASN A 36 4.92 6.27 29.27
CA ASN A 36 5.61 7.57 29.29
C ASN A 36 6.34 7.86 27.96
N GLU A 37 6.24 6.97 26.97
CA GLU A 37 6.82 7.12 25.64
C GLU A 37 5.90 7.90 24.68
N THR A 38 6.51 8.61 23.73
CA THR A 38 5.82 9.32 22.65
C THR A 38 5.11 8.31 21.74
N LEU A 39 3.82 8.09 21.99
CA LEU A 39 2.96 7.33 21.09
C LEU A 39 2.63 8.17 19.85
N VAL A 40 2.78 7.58 18.67
CA VAL A 40 2.22 8.19 17.45
C VAL A 40 0.73 7.86 17.40
N LYS A 41 -0.11 8.89 17.38
CA LYS A 41 -1.56 8.76 17.23
C LYS A 41 -2.01 9.47 15.96
N PRO A 42 -2.75 8.78 15.08
CA PRO A 42 -3.38 9.43 13.96
C PRO A 42 -4.54 10.26 14.47
N VAL A 43 -4.74 11.41 13.83
CA VAL A 43 -5.84 12.33 14.13
C VAL A 43 -6.94 12.28 13.11
N ASN A 44 -6.62 11.93 11.87
CA ASN A 44 -7.61 11.78 10.83
C ASN A 44 -7.23 10.71 9.81
N PHE A 45 -8.24 10.20 9.11
CA PHE A 45 -8.11 9.23 8.04
C PHE A 45 -8.85 9.71 6.81
N THR A 46 -8.14 9.83 5.70
CA THR A 46 -8.72 10.24 4.43
C THR A 46 -8.74 9.06 3.48
N GLN A 47 -9.94 8.68 3.02
CA GLN A 47 -10.14 7.68 1.97
C GLN A 47 -10.30 8.39 0.63
N VAL A 48 -9.64 7.89 -0.42
CA VAL A 48 -9.80 8.34 -1.80
C VAL A 48 -10.36 7.21 -2.64
N GLY A 49 -11.46 7.50 -3.33
CA GLY A 49 -12.18 6.58 -4.20
C GLY A 49 -13.34 5.84 -3.53
N ARG A 50 -14.47 5.78 -4.26
CA ARG A 50 -15.57 4.82 -4.06
C ARG A 50 -16.14 4.44 -5.44
N TYR A 51 -15.96 3.17 -5.81
CA TYR A 51 -16.70 2.41 -6.83
C TYR A 51 -17.18 3.14 -8.11
N TYR A 52 -16.47 2.88 -9.21
CA TYR A 52 -16.87 2.92 -10.63
C TYR A 52 -17.77 4.06 -11.10
N LEU A 53 -17.15 5.02 -11.80
CA LEU A 53 -17.57 5.59 -13.09
C LEU A 53 -16.51 6.61 -13.49
N ALA A 54 -15.69 6.28 -14.51
CA ALA A 54 -14.73 7.20 -15.13
C ALA A 54 -14.02 8.20 -14.19
N SER A 55 -13.32 7.69 -13.19
CA SER A 55 -11.96 8.10 -12.80
C SER A 55 -11.72 7.65 -11.36
N ASP A 56 -10.98 6.55 -11.22
CA ASP A 56 -10.15 6.36 -10.05
C ASP A 56 -9.11 7.47 -10.10
N ASN A 57 -9.46 8.64 -9.55
CA ASN A 57 -8.82 9.91 -9.86
C ASN A 57 -7.37 9.92 -9.37
N HIS A 58 -6.48 9.48 -10.24
CA HIS A 58 -5.05 9.40 -9.96
C HIS A 58 -4.46 10.77 -9.60
N LEU A 59 -5.11 11.89 -9.95
CA LEU A 59 -4.69 13.23 -9.55
C LEU A 59 -4.97 13.48 -8.07
N GLU A 60 -6.09 12.99 -7.51
CA GLU A 60 -6.35 13.07 -6.07
C GLU A 60 -5.34 12.27 -5.27
N ILE A 61 -5.05 11.04 -5.70
CA ILE A 61 -4.03 10.18 -5.06
C ILE A 61 -2.66 10.86 -5.15
N LYS A 62 -2.32 11.43 -6.31
CA LYS A 62 -1.08 12.18 -6.53
C LYS A 62 -0.99 13.39 -5.61
N ASN A 63 -2.10 14.13 -5.44
CA ASN A 63 -2.17 15.28 -4.56
C ASN A 63 -2.03 14.88 -3.09
N LEU A 64 -2.63 13.77 -2.66
CA LEU A 64 -2.42 13.24 -1.30
C LEU A 64 -0.96 12.87 -1.05
N LEU A 65 -0.34 12.15 -1.99
CA LEU A 65 1.08 11.77 -1.90
C LEU A 65 1.97 13.01 -1.77
N PHE A 66 1.68 14.04 -2.56
CA PHE A 66 2.45 15.29 -2.53
C PHE A 66 2.23 16.09 -1.23
N GLN A 67 0.99 16.21 -0.77
CA GLN A 67 0.66 17.07 0.38
C GLN A 67 0.96 16.43 1.73
N TYR A 68 0.72 15.12 1.84
CA TYR A 68 0.72 14.44 3.13
C TYR A 68 1.66 13.24 3.21
N GLY A 69 2.24 12.81 2.08
CA GLY A 69 3.17 11.69 2.04
C GLY A 69 2.48 10.35 1.75
N PRO A 70 3.09 9.22 2.17
CA PRO A 70 2.73 7.89 1.66
C PRO A 70 1.24 7.53 1.76
N VAL A 71 0.74 6.82 0.76
CA VAL A 71 -0.66 6.41 0.63
C VAL A 71 -0.74 4.88 0.63
N TRP A 72 -1.59 4.31 1.47
CA TRP A 72 -1.83 2.88 1.55
C TRP A 72 -2.78 2.48 0.43
N THR A 73 -2.45 1.42 -0.30
CA THR A 73 -3.29 0.90 -1.37
C THR A 73 -3.30 -0.63 -1.40
N HIS A 74 -4.04 -1.19 -2.34
CA HIS A 74 -4.19 -2.62 -2.52
C HIS A 74 -3.89 -3.04 -3.95
N VAL A 75 -3.26 -4.19 -4.09
CA VAL A 75 -2.89 -4.81 -5.37
C VAL A 75 -3.11 -6.32 -5.29
N ASN A 76 -2.92 -7.01 -6.41
CA ASN A 76 -2.75 -8.46 -6.42
C ASN A 76 -1.27 -8.81 -6.19
N ASP A 77 -0.99 -9.74 -5.27
CA ASP A 77 0.38 -10.17 -4.93
C ASP A 77 1.11 -10.85 -6.09
N ASN A 78 0.43 -11.69 -6.88
CA ASN A 78 1.05 -12.39 -8.00
C ASN A 78 1.68 -11.42 -9.00
N LEU A 79 1.11 -10.22 -9.18
CA LEU A 79 1.69 -9.18 -10.03
C LEU A 79 3.07 -8.72 -9.58
N LEU A 80 3.25 -8.55 -8.28
CA LEU A 80 4.54 -8.12 -7.71
C LEU A 80 5.57 -9.25 -7.79
N ILE A 81 5.11 -10.50 -7.69
CA ILE A 81 5.98 -11.69 -7.82
C ILE A 81 6.44 -11.84 -9.28
N THR A 82 5.54 -11.69 -10.26
CA THR A 82 5.88 -11.87 -11.67
C THR A 82 6.80 -10.78 -12.22
N ASP A 83 6.70 -9.56 -11.68
CA ASP A 83 7.56 -8.42 -12.04
C ASP A 83 8.93 -8.42 -11.33
N SER A 84 9.15 -9.35 -10.39
CA SER A 84 10.30 -9.34 -9.46
C SER A 84 11.69 -9.22 -10.11
N ASN A 85 11.85 -9.59 -11.38
CA ASN A 85 13.13 -9.58 -12.10
C ASN A 85 13.20 -8.65 -13.32
N ASN A 86 12.10 -8.06 -13.75
CA ASN A 86 12.08 -7.22 -14.95
C ASN A 86 12.22 -5.73 -14.63
N PHE A 87 11.90 -5.33 -13.40
CA PHE A 87 11.97 -3.94 -12.95
C PHE A 87 11.26 -2.98 -13.92
N ASP A 88 10.23 -3.43 -14.64
CA ASP A 88 9.53 -2.61 -15.62
C ASP A 88 8.27 -2.01 -14.99
N ILE A 89 7.63 -1.09 -15.69
CA ILE A 89 6.33 -0.56 -15.28
C ILE A 89 5.27 -1.63 -15.57
N ILE A 90 4.69 -2.21 -14.52
CA ILE A 90 3.54 -3.12 -14.62
C ILE A 90 2.38 -2.38 -15.31
N ARG A 91 1.86 -2.95 -16.39
CA ARG A 91 0.88 -2.32 -17.27
C ARG A 91 -0.54 -2.83 -17.06
N LYS A 92 -1.52 -2.03 -17.47
CA LYS A 92 -2.94 -2.37 -17.38
C LYS A 92 -3.34 -3.63 -18.16
N ASP A 93 -2.57 -3.99 -19.17
CA ASP A 93 -2.80 -5.12 -20.09
C ASP A 93 -2.04 -6.40 -19.68
N ASP A 94 -1.36 -6.39 -18.54
CA ASP A 94 -0.77 -7.61 -17.98
C ASP A 94 -1.87 -8.67 -17.74
N VAL A 95 -1.61 -9.91 -18.15
CA VAL A 95 -2.55 -11.03 -18.09
C VAL A 95 -2.97 -11.40 -16.67
N ASN A 96 -2.16 -11.03 -15.67
CA ASN A 96 -2.45 -11.23 -14.26
C ASN A 96 -3.22 -10.04 -13.66
N CYS A 97 -3.42 -8.95 -14.41
CA CYS A 97 -4.15 -7.79 -13.96
C CYS A 97 -5.66 -7.97 -14.14
N CYS A 98 -6.37 -7.88 -13.03
CA CYS A 98 -7.82 -7.74 -13.06
C CYS A 98 -8.22 -6.65 -12.06
N PRO A 99 -8.66 -5.48 -12.54
CA PRO A 99 -9.01 -4.40 -11.64
C PRO A 99 -10.31 -4.69 -10.88
N ARG A 100 -11.17 -5.58 -11.36
CA ARG A 100 -12.51 -5.86 -10.80
C ARG A 100 -12.49 -6.81 -9.62
N PHE A 101 -13.60 -6.87 -8.88
CA PHE A 101 -13.80 -7.86 -7.81
C PHE A 101 -14.26 -9.22 -8.34
N ASP A 102 -14.91 -9.23 -9.51
CA ASP A 102 -15.44 -10.40 -10.19
C ASP A 102 -14.52 -10.84 -11.34
N CYS A 103 -13.27 -11.10 -11.00
CA CYS A 103 -12.28 -11.56 -11.96
C CYS A 103 -12.63 -12.97 -12.47
N PRO A 104 -12.57 -13.22 -13.80
CA PRO A 104 -12.75 -14.56 -14.34
C PRO A 104 -11.77 -15.57 -13.73
N ASN A 105 -10.55 -15.13 -13.45
CA ASN A 105 -9.58 -15.84 -12.64
C ASN A 105 -9.53 -15.22 -11.24
N PRO A 106 -10.02 -15.90 -10.19
CA PRO A 106 -9.96 -15.41 -8.81
C PRO A 106 -8.53 -15.11 -8.34
N LYS A 107 -7.52 -15.76 -8.92
CA LYS A 107 -6.10 -15.48 -8.60
C LYS A 107 -5.63 -14.09 -8.99
N ASN A 108 -6.41 -13.37 -9.80
CA ASN A 108 -6.09 -12.01 -10.26
C ASN A 108 -6.82 -10.94 -9.42
N THR A 109 -7.56 -11.33 -8.38
CA THR A 109 -8.28 -10.41 -7.50
C THR A 109 -7.33 -9.68 -6.55
N ILE A 110 -7.69 -8.45 -6.15
CA ILE A 110 -6.94 -7.66 -5.17
C ILE A 110 -6.91 -8.40 -3.82
N ASN A 111 -5.72 -8.69 -3.30
CA ASN A 111 -5.52 -9.51 -2.10
C ASN A 111 -4.38 -9.03 -1.18
N HIS A 112 -3.60 -8.03 -1.58
CA HIS A 112 -2.39 -7.59 -0.88
C HIS A 112 -2.41 -6.08 -0.65
N CYS A 113 -1.92 -5.62 0.50
CA CYS A 113 -1.85 -4.21 0.86
C CYS A 113 -0.40 -3.72 0.79
N VAL A 114 -0.20 -2.59 0.12
CA VAL A 114 1.12 -1.98 -0.14
C VAL A 114 1.05 -0.47 0.08
N ILE A 115 2.20 0.21 -0.04
CA ILE A 115 2.29 1.64 0.19
C ILE A 115 2.80 2.33 -1.08
N LEU A 116 2.05 3.28 -1.61
CA LEU A 116 2.53 4.24 -2.59
C LEU A 116 3.45 5.24 -1.89
N VAL A 117 4.65 5.43 -2.43
CA VAL A 117 5.67 6.33 -1.87
C VAL A 117 6.08 7.43 -2.84
N GLY A 118 5.64 7.36 -4.09
CA GLY A 118 6.00 8.34 -5.11
C GLY A 118 5.33 8.05 -6.45
N TYR A 119 5.68 8.86 -7.44
CA TYR A 119 5.22 8.75 -8.81
C TYR A 119 6.24 9.38 -9.76
N GLY A 120 6.21 8.96 -11.02
CA GLY A 120 7.08 9.49 -12.06
C GLY A 120 6.46 9.40 -13.44
N VAL A 121 7.28 9.67 -14.44
CA VAL A 121 7.01 9.44 -15.86
C VAL A 121 8.29 8.91 -16.48
N GLU A 122 8.20 7.81 -17.21
CA GLU A 122 9.32 7.23 -17.96
C GLU A 122 8.82 6.83 -19.35
N ASN A 123 9.50 7.23 -20.41
CA ASN A 123 9.10 6.95 -21.81
C ASN A 123 7.61 7.29 -22.08
N ASP A 124 7.19 8.49 -21.66
CA ASP A 124 5.80 8.98 -21.73
C ASP A 124 4.76 8.19 -20.93
N VAL A 125 5.21 7.28 -20.06
CA VAL A 125 4.34 6.44 -19.25
C VAL A 125 4.37 6.94 -17.80
N PRO A 126 3.25 7.47 -17.30
CA PRO A 126 3.13 7.81 -15.89
C PRO A 126 3.08 6.54 -15.03
N TYR A 127 3.81 6.53 -13.91
CA TYR A 127 3.81 5.39 -12.98
C TYR A 127 3.72 5.82 -11.51
N TRP A 128 3.27 4.87 -10.68
CA TRP A 128 3.36 4.88 -9.22
C TRP A 128 4.61 4.13 -8.76
N ILE A 129 5.23 4.59 -7.67
CA ILE A 129 6.28 3.87 -6.95
C ILE A 129 5.66 3.20 -5.73
N ILE A 130 5.74 1.87 -5.69
CA ILE A 130 5.13 1.02 -4.68
C ILE A 130 6.22 0.47 -3.78
N ARG A 131 6.11 0.65 -2.47
CA ARG A 131 6.93 -0.03 -1.47
C ARG A 131 6.23 -1.30 -1.01
N ASN A 132 6.89 -2.44 -1.17
CA ASN A 132 6.42 -3.74 -0.71
C ASN A 132 7.00 -4.09 0.69
N SER A 133 6.53 -5.18 1.28
CA SER A 133 6.89 -5.63 2.64
C SER A 133 7.52 -7.02 2.68
N TRP A 134 8.09 -7.50 1.56
CA TRP A 134 8.71 -8.83 1.45
C TRP A 134 10.25 -8.78 1.53
N GLY A 135 10.81 -7.68 2.03
CA GLY A 135 12.26 -7.46 2.09
C GLY A 135 12.81 -6.85 0.80
N THR A 136 14.12 -6.61 0.82
CA THR A 136 14.83 -5.86 -0.24
C THR A 136 15.59 -6.76 -1.22
N TYR A 137 15.77 -8.04 -0.89
CA TYR A 137 16.74 -8.92 -1.56
C TYR A 137 16.13 -9.80 -2.66
N GLU A 138 14.82 -10.01 -2.66
CA GLU A 138 14.20 -11.07 -3.48
C GLU A 138 13.19 -10.56 -4.51
N VAL A 139 12.70 -9.32 -4.40
CA VAL A 139 11.61 -8.83 -5.25
C VAL A 139 11.74 -7.35 -5.57
N GLY A 140 11.66 -7.03 -6.87
CA GLY A 140 11.58 -5.67 -7.37
C GLY A 140 12.87 -4.86 -7.14
N GLU A 141 12.80 -3.56 -7.39
CA GLU A 141 13.91 -2.61 -7.31
C GLU A 141 14.27 -2.31 -5.85
N GLY A 142 14.89 -3.27 -5.16
CA GLY A 142 15.20 -3.15 -3.73
C GLY A 142 13.96 -3.20 -2.84
N GLY A 143 12.96 -4.00 -3.20
CA GLY A 143 11.66 -4.09 -2.49
C GLY A 143 10.60 -3.10 -2.99
N TYR A 144 10.85 -2.43 -4.11
CA TYR A 144 9.93 -1.50 -4.76
C TYR A 144 9.48 -1.99 -6.13
N HIS A 145 8.30 -1.53 -6.57
CA HIS A 145 7.75 -1.83 -7.89
C HIS A 145 7.22 -0.55 -8.54
N ARG A 146 7.13 -0.57 -9.87
CA ARG A 146 6.53 0.51 -10.67
C ARG A 146 5.26 0.00 -11.34
N MET A 147 4.19 0.78 -11.29
CA MET A 147 2.90 0.41 -11.90
C MET A 147 2.28 1.60 -12.63
N GLU A 148 1.74 1.36 -13.82
CA GLU A 148 1.15 2.38 -14.67
C GLU A 148 0.04 3.15 -13.92
N ARG A 149 0.14 4.48 -13.95
CA ARG A 149 -0.74 5.41 -13.24
C ARG A 149 -1.77 6.03 -14.18
N GLY A 150 -3.01 6.17 -13.69
CA GLY A 150 -4.11 6.87 -14.38
C GLY A 150 -5.02 5.96 -15.21
N SER A 151 -4.75 4.67 -15.22
CA SER A 151 -5.58 3.65 -15.87
C SER A 151 -6.18 2.65 -14.87
N ASN A 152 -6.11 2.94 -13.57
CA ASN A 152 -6.46 2.02 -12.49
C ASN A 152 -5.87 0.62 -12.69
N THR A 153 -4.61 0.60 -13.12
CA THR A 153 -3.85 -0.61 -13.41
C THR A 153 -4.02 -1.60 -12.28
N CYS A 154 -4.67 -2.72 -12.59
CA CYS A 154 -4.87 -3.85 -11.67
C CYS A 154 -5.56 -3.46 -10.33
N GLY A 155 -6.34 -2.38 -10.33
CA GLY A 155 -7.12 -1.95 -9.18
C GLY A 155 -6.37 -1.09 -8.15
N ILE A 156 -5.12 -0.68 -8.44
CA ILE A 156 -4.29 0.09 -7.51
C ILE A 156 -4.87 1.46 -7.13
N GLU A 157 -5.79 1.99 -7.93
CA GLU A 157 -6.41 3.30 -7.69
C GLU A 157 -7.76 3.18 -6.96
N LYS A 158 -8.19 1.96 -6.59
CA LYS A 158 -9.52 1.70 -5.99
C LYS A 158 -9.64 1.95 -4.50
N PHE A 159 -8.63 1.59 -3.72
CA PHE A 159 -8.70 1.56 -2.26
C PHE A 159 -7.49 2.26 -1.66
N ASN A 160 -7.52 3.59 -1.75
CA ASN A 160 -6.42 4.44 -1.34
C ASN A 160 -6.74 5.15 -0.03
N PHE A 161 -5.77 5.13 0.88
CA PHE A 161 -5.94 5.65 2.22
C PHE A 161 -4.71 6.42 2.68
N HIS A 162 -4.93 7.57 3.29
CA HIS A 162 -3.88 8.34 3.93
C HIS A 162 -4.21 8.59 5.41
N VAL A 163 -3.18 8.58 6.25
CA VAL A 163 -3.30 8.78 7.70
C VAL A 163 -2.62 10.08 8.06
N VAL A 164 -3.39 11.02 8.61
CA VAL A 164 -2.85 12.28 9.13
C VAL A 164 -2.50 12.07 10.60
N THR A 165 -1.27 12.45 10.99
CA THR A 165 -0.80 12.45 12.38
C THR A 165 -0.69 13.88 12.91
N ASN A 166 -0.70 14.03 14.23
CA ASN A 166 -0.34 15.29 14.90
C ASN A 166 1.17 15.50 14.96
#